data_AF-A0A177YE19-F1
#
_entry.id   AF-A0A177YE19-F1
#
_cell.length_a   1.000
_cell.length_b   1.000
_cell.length_c   1.000
_cell.angle_alpha   90.00
_cell.angle_beta   90.00
_cell.angle_gamma   90.00
#
_symmetry.space_group_name_H-M   'P 1'
#
loop_
_entity.id
_entity.type
_entity.pdbx_description
1 polymer ?
#
loop_
_entity_poly.entity_id
_entity_poly.type
_entity_poly.pdbx_seq_one_letter_code
_entity_poly.pdbx_strand_id
1 'polypeptide(L)'
;MAARQSMRLYDPVAKKYGAAGPLTTKRPALPAAVPLFTHGRARILALDFDAKSHGVDAVVDDVARMLQWLRECGGRAVVDASSSGGRHVLVPLAPGKTVTAEEIRPLLRLLAARLRTLDITPMTNPASGCITVPGSACKEGGHRRLVDLDPATAADHLTVGSDPGTLTRLEALLGGSSSAIAHPVTAHIHTATVAERVVGTGSNTRLHPRFCRSAPPPAAVTEFAATGRRDRTRWPSRSEARQSVITHAVLAGGSPDDIVARAAAPDWAGLRAAYAHYAEPARAIRRDAAAALDWAASTLPDPVRDAGHKQKHTGGTADPVLRSWVTHAQTWVSHEFASRRDRWTTHVVVQALAWAAAVAGQIVEGIPTVGVGGRSLSIAAGMLPESTVWSVLERLREMEGSPLLLIERGVGQNPDRYALVPTKGAQNDPEQHQGGSAGESEVESVHPAWSVLGWRQKMLYDTVAATETPMTAEELFTAVAIGRTSGYEALGDLRVAGLLVLDGAVVTIGAADLDDIGHRHGLTAAVRARIVRHRAERIVWREWLAAREDARTPPDPALSLFTVDDAGFERFDEDYLADVLDTGPPDH
;
A
#
# COMPACT_ATOMS: atom_id res chain seq x y z
N MET A 1 -6.18 14.67 9.94
CA MET A 1 -5.34 15.65 9.22
C MET A 1 -3.88 15.64 9.64
N ALA A 2 -3.56 15.87 10.92
CA ALA A 2 -2.17 15.87 11.38
C ALA A 2 -1.51 14.50 11.17
N ALA A 3 -0.28 14.50 10.65
CA ALA A 3 0.47 13.26 10.48
C ALA A 3 1.02 12.73 11.83
N ARG A 4 1.27 13.62 12.80
CA ARG A 4 1.83 13.33 14.13
C ARG A 4 0.84 13.72 15.21
N GLN A 5 0.97 13.14 16.41
CA GLN A 5 0.24 13.56 17.61
C GLN A 5 0.74 14.89 18.21
N SER A 6 1.23 15.79 17.36
CA SER A 6 1.79 17.08 17.75
C SER A 6 1.44 18.16 16.73
N MET A 7 1.50 19.40 17.20
CA MET A 7 1.38 20.62 16.39
C MET A 7 2.63 21.47 16.59
N ARG A 8 2.90 22.37 15.65
CA ARG A 8 3.89 23.43 15.76
C ARG A 8 3.18 24.74 16.05
N LEU A 9 3.57 25.37 17.14
CA LEU A 9 3.07 26.69 17.54
C LEU A 9 3.89 27.77 16.86
N TYR A 10 3.22 28.86 16.48
CA TYR A 10 3.86 30.04 15.94
C TYR A 10 4.63 30.76 17.04
N ASP A 11 5.91 31.00 16.77
CA ASP A 11 6.76 31.86 17.56
C ASP A 11 6.72 33.27 16.95
N PRO A 12 6.15 34.28 17.64
CA PRO A 12 6.06 35.64 17.14
C PRO A 12 7.42 36.35 17.04
N VAL A 13 8.41 35.93 17.83
CA VAL A 13 9.77 36.50 17.82
C VAL A 13 10.55 35.92 16.64
N ALA A 14 10.57 34.59 16.51
CA ALA A 14 11.28 33.92 15.41
C ALA A 14 10.51 34.00 14.07
N LYS A 15 9.27 34.47 14.09
CA LYS A 15 8.30 34.53 12.97
C LYS A 15 8.13 33.19 12.24
N LYS A 16 8.27 32.08 12.96
CA LYS A 16 8.28 30.71 12.41
C LYS A 16 7.47 29.74 13.25
N TYR A 17 7.03 28.65 12.64
CA TYR A 17 6.45 27.50 13.36
C TYR A 17 7.57 26.60 13.87
N GLY A 18 7.96 26.80 15.14
CA GLY A 18 9.14 26.19 15.74
C GLY A 18 8.85 25.27 16.93
N ALA A 19 8.12 25.78 17.92
CA ALA A 19 7.85 25.04 19.15
C ALA A 19 6.86 23.89 18.92
N ALA A 20 7.23 22.67 19.29
CA ALA A 20 6.32 21.52 19.24
C ALA A 20 5.44 21.48 20.49
N GLY A 21 4.13 21.32 20.31
CA GLY A 21 3.16 21.11 21.39
C GLY A 21 2.27 19.90 21.11
N PRO A 22 1.62 19.33 22.13
CA PRO A 22 0.67 18.23 21.94
C PRO A 22 -0.54 18.70 21.12
N LEU A 23 -1.13 17.80 20.33
CA LEU A 23 -2.45 18.08 19.74
C LEU A 23 -3.51 18.16 20.85
N THR A 24 -4.37 19.17 20.77
CA THR A 24 -5.40 19.45 21.77
C THR A 24 -6.79 19.47 21.13
N THR A 25 -7.80 19.07 21.89
CA THR A 25 -9.22 19.19 21.50
C THR A 25 -9.71 20.63 21.56
N LYS A 26 -9.14 21.44 22.46
CA LYS A 26 -9.36 22.89 22.52
C LYS A 26 -8.45 23.59 21.50
N ARG A 27 -8.99 24.64 20.87
CA ARG A 27 -8.23 25.51 19.97
C ARG A 27 -7.05 26.16 20.72
N PRO A 28 -5.82 26.07 20.19
CA PRO A 28 -4.66 26.72 20.78
C PRO A 28 -4.79 28.26 20.79
N ALA A 29 -4.22 28.91 21.80
CA ALA A 29 -4.20 30.37 21.91
C ALA A 29 -3.33 31.04 20.84
N LEU A 30 -2.26 30.38 20.42
CA LEU A 30 -1.37 30.83 19.34
C LEU A 30 -1.75 30.16 18.01
N PRO A 31 -1.46 30.80 16.86
CA PRO A 31 -1.54 30.13 15.56
C PRO A 31 -0.78 28.81 15.58
N ALA A 32 -1.42 27.74 15.13
CA ALA A 32 -0.89 26.39 15.18
C ALA A 32 -0.98 25.71 13.82
N ALA A 33 0.11 25.04 13.43
CA ALA A 33 0.24 24.26 12.21
C ALA A 33 0.47 22.78 12.55
N VAL A 34 -0.05 21.87 11.75
CA VAL A 34 0.14 20.43 11.93
C VAL A 34 1.22 19.91 10.99
N PRO A 35 2.10 18.98 11.42
CA PRO A 35 3.04 18.32 10.54
C PRO A 35 2.33 17.52 9.44
N LEU A 36 2.81 17.64 8.20
CA LEU A 36 2.26 16.95 7.03
C LEU A 36 2.84 15.53 6.85
N PHE A 37 4.05 15.30 7.37
CA PHE A 37 4.79 14.05 7.18
C PHE A 37 5.07 13.32 8.50
N THR A 38 4.91 12.01 8.49
CA THR A 38 5.34 11.08 9.55
C THR A 38 6.11 9.95 8.92
N HIS A 39 7.34 9.71 9.42
CA HIS A 39 8.29 8.78 8.79
C HIS A 39 8.47 9.05 7.28
N GLY A 40 8.59 10.32 6.90
CA GLY A 40 8.77 10.72 5.49
C GLY A 40 7.54 10.63 4.59
N ARG A 41 6.37 10.25 5.14
CA ARG A 41 5.14 9.99 4.37
C ARG A 41 3.98 10.90 4.76
N ALA A 42 3.26 11.39 3.76
CA ALA A 42 2.06 12.21 3.89
C ALA A 42 0.81 11.42 3.48
N ARG A 43 -0.30 11.66 4.20
CA ARG A 43 -1.64 11.09 3.89
C ARG A 43 -2.56 12.11 3.21
N ILE A 44 -2.11 13.35 3.11
CA ILE A 44 -2.85 14.48 2.53
C ILE A 44 -1.87 15.21 1.61
N LEU A 45 -2.31 15.53 0.40
CA LEU A 45 -1.65 16.53 -0.43
C LEU A 45 -2.20 17.90 -0.02
N ALA A 46 -1.36 18.71 0.63
CA ALA A 46 -1.72 20.03 1.11
C ALA A 46 -1.17 21.11 0.17
N LEU A 47 -2.06 21.88 -0.44
CA LEU A 47 -1.71 22.95 -1.39
C LEU A 47 -2.01 24.30 -0.73
N ASP A 48 -0.97 25.11 -0.55
CA ASP A 48 -1.06 26.42 0.11
C ASP A 48 -1.05 27.53 -0.94
N PHE A 49 -2.12 28.34 -1.01
CA PHE A 49 -2.25 29.43 -1.96
C PHE A 49 -2.14 30.76 -1.22
N ASP A 50 -1.08 31.54 -1.48
CA ASP A 50 -0.79 32.80 -0.78
C ASP A 50 -1.25 34.02 -1.61
N ALA A 51 -2.01 34.91 -0.97
CA ALA A 51 -2.54 36.13 -1.58
C ALA A 51 -1.51 37.27 -1.65
N LYS A 52 -0.37 37.19 -0.94
CA LYS A 52 0.58 38.31 -0.82
C LYS A 52 1.14 38.83 -2.14
N SER A 53 1.41 37.93 -3.09
CA SER A 53 2.12 38.30 -4.34
C SER A 53 1.17 38.67 -5.47
N HIS A 54 -0.06 38.15 -5.48
CA HIS A 54 -0.98 38.24 -6.62
C HIS A 54 -2.40 38.66 -6.26
N GLY A 55 -2.69 38.92 -4.99
CA GLY A 55 -4.00 39.33 -4.51
C GLY A 55 -4.96 38.16 -4.25
N VAL A 56 -6.08 38.47 -3.60
CA VAL A 56 -7.08 37.49 -3.18
C VAL A 56 -7.82 36.89 -4.38
N ASP A 57 -8.19 37.71 -5.37
CA ASP A 57 -8.94 37.24 -6.54
C ASP A 57 -8.15 36.18 -7.33
N ALA A 58 -6.84 36.36 -7.48
CA ALA A 58 -5.98 35.36 -8.12
C ALA A 58 -5.92 34.03 -7.34
N VAL A 59 -5.96 34.09 -6.01
CA VAL A 59 -6.07 32.89 -5.16
C VAL A 59 -7.41 32.20 -5.37
N VAL A 60 -8.51 32.95 -5.47
CA VAL A 60 -9.84 32.39 -5.73
C VAL A 60 -9.87 31.67 -7.08
N ASP A 61 -9.33 32.29 -8.12
CA ASP A 61 -9.27 31.72 -9.48
C ASP A 61 -8.41 30.45 -9.55
N ASP A 62 -7.21 30.48 -8.96
CA ASP A 62 -6.31 29.33 -8.92
C ASP A 62 -6.91 28.17 -8.11
N VAL A 63 -7.57 28.45 -6.98
CA VAL A 63 -8.27 27.45 -6.18
C VAL A 63 -9.46 26.86 -6.95
N ALA A 64 -10.27 27.69 -7.61
CA ALA A 64 -11.40 27.23 -8.41
C ALA A 64 -10.95 26.28 -9.54
N ARG A 65 -9.86 26.63 -10.22
CA ARG A 65 -9.21 25.80 -11.25
C ARG A 65 -8.70 24.49 -10.68
N MET A 66 -8.00 24.52 -9.54
CA MET A 66 -7.52 23.31 -8.88
C MET A 66 -8.67 22.37 -8.48
N LEU A 67 -9.75 22.91 -7.92
CA LEU A 67 -10.92 22.13 -7.54
C LEU A 67 -11.62 21.49 -8.75
N GLN A 68 -11.66 22.18 -9.90
CA GLN A 68 -12.16 21.62 -11.13
C GLN A 68 -11.34 20.39 -11.55
N TRP A 69 -10.01 20.53 -11.63
CA TRP A 69 -9.12 19.40 -11.98
C TRP A 69 -9.24 18.23 -11.02
N LEU A 70 -9.36 18.50 -9.71
CA LEU A 70 -9.58 17.45 -8.72
C LEU A 70 -10.89 16.70 -8.98
N ARG A 71 -12.00 17.39 -9.23
CA ARG A 71 -13.29 16.74 -9.54
C ARG A 71 -13.20 15.84 -10.77
N GLU A 72 -12.59 16.32 -11.85
CA GLU A 72 -12.35 15.54 -13.08
C GLU A 72 -11.49 14.29 -12.81
N CYS A 73 -10.57 14.40 -11.85
CA CYS A 73 -9.68 13.33 -11.45
C CYS A 73 -10.23 12.46 -10.32
N GLY A 74 -11.48 12.60 -9.87
CA GLY A 74 -12.04 11.80 -8.76
C GLY A 74 -11.49 12.16 -7.37
N GLY A 75 -10.93 13.36 -7.24
CA GLY A 75 -10.39 13.90 -6.00
C GLY A 75 -11.47 14.51 -5.09
N ARG A 76 -11.29 14.33 -3.79
CA ARG A 76 -12.02 15.06 -2.74
C ARG A 76 -11.10 16.12 -2.16
N ALA A 77 -11.65 17.25 -1.76
CA ALA A 77 -10.90 18.32 -1.12
C ALA A 77 -11.68 18.95 0.01
N VAL A 78 -10.94 19.50 0.97
CA VAL A 78 -11.42 20.47 1.95
C VAL A 78 -10.69 21.77 1.71
N VAL A 79 -11.43 22.87 1.61
CA VAL A 79 -10.87 24.20 1.41
C VAL A 79 -11.09 25.05 2.65
N ASP A 80 -10.06 25.76 3.04
CA ASP A 80 -10.18 26.83 4.03
C ASP A 80 -9.59 28.14 3.51
N ALA A 81 -9.98 29.25 4.13
CA ALA A 81 -9.47 30.58 3.85
C ALA A 81 -8.96 31.25 5.13
N SER A 82 -7.81 31.91 5.06
CA SER A 82 -7.29 32.79 6.11
C SER A 82 -7.95 34.17 6.07
N SER A 83 -7.79 34.94 7.14
CA SER A 83 -8.19 36.35 7.18
C SER A 83 -7.41 37.24 6.22
N SER A 84 -6.19 36.84 5.84
CA SER A 84 -5.38 37.50 4.83
C SER A 84 -5.76 37.15 3.38
N GLY A 85 -6.75 36.28 3.18
CA GLY A 85 -7.25 35.87 1.86
C GLY A 85 -6.48 34.73 1.20
N GLY A 86 -5.43 34.20 1.84
CA GLY A 86 -4.80 32.95 1.42
C GLY A 86 -5.74 31.76 1.64
N ARG A 87 -5.57 30.70 0.85
CA ARG A 87 -6.45 29.52 0.90
C ARG A 87 -5.64 28.23 0.92
N HIS A 88 -6.15 27.21 1.60
CA HIS A 88 -5.60 25.87 1.46
C HIS A 88 -6.56 24.99 0.67
N VAL A 89 -6.01 24.14 -0.19
CA VAL A 89 -6.72 22.99 -0.75
C VAL A 89 -6.10 21.73 -0.16
N LEU A 90 -6.87 21.06 0.70
CA LEU A 90 -6.44 19.88 1.44
C LEU A 90 -7.04 18.65 0.77
N VAL A 91 -6.21 17.87 0.08
CA VAL A 91 -6.63 16.70 -0.69
C VAL A 91 -6.27 15.43 0.08
N PRO A 92 -7.22 14.83 0.84
CA PRO A 92 -6.97 13.57 1.52
C PRO A 92 -6.76 12.45 0.50
N LEU A 93 -5.72 11.65 0.69
CA LEU A 93 -5.48 10.47 -0.14
C LEU A 93 -6.42 9.34 0.24
N ALA A 94 -6.58 8.36 -0.65
CA ALA A 94 -7.35 7.16 -0.37
C ALA A 94 -6.89 6.49 0.94
N PRO A 95 -7.79 5.82 1.70
CA PRO A 95 -7.43 5.12 2.92
C PRO A 95 -6.26 4.15 2.70
N GLY A 96 -5.26 4.22 3.58
CA GLY A 96 -4.04 3.41 3.47
C GLY A 96 -3.02 3.87 2.40
N LYS A 97 -3.35 4.87 1.56
CA LYS A 97 -2.40 5.47 0.61
C LYS A 97 -1.60 6.58 1.28
N THR A 98 -0.30 6.57 1.03
CA THR A 98 0.64 7.60 1.47
C THR A 98 1.59 7.95 0.34
N VAL A 99 2.14 9.16 0.38
CA VAL A 99 3.14 9.61 -0.58
C VAL A 99 4.35 10.23 0.12
N THR A 100 5.52 10.11 -0.48
CA THR A 100 6.73 10.83 -0.08
C THR A 100 6.81 12.19 -0.78
N ALA A 101 7.64 13.10 -0.27
CA ALA A 101 7.89 14.39 -0.93
C ALA A 101 8.58 14.24 -2.29
N GLU A 102 9.29 13.14 -2.53
CA GLU A 102 9.94 12.85 -3.80
C GLU A 102 8.92 12.41 -4.86
N GLU A 103 8.03 11.48 -4.50
CA GLU A 103 6.98 10.96 -5.39
C GLU A 103 6.05 12.06 -5.92
N ILE A 104 5.70 13.04 -5.09
CA ILE A 104 4.79 14.13 -5.48
C ILE A 104 5.49 15.34 -6.11
N ARG A 105 6.82 15.41 -6.06
CA ARG A 105 7.57 16.59 -6.53
C ARG A 105 7.31 16.93 -8.00
N PRO A 106 7.23 15.96 -8.94
CA PRO A 106 6.89 16.24 -10.33
C PRO A 106 5.52 16.89 -10.47
N LEU A 107 4.51 16.32 -9.81
CA LEU A 107 3.15 16.85 -9.78
C LEU A 107 3.10 18.27 -9.18
N LEU A 108 3.77 18.50 -8.05
CA LEU A 108 3.83 19.82 -7.42
C LEU A 108 4.45 20.88 -8.35
N ARG A 109 5.48 20.52 -9.12
CA ARG A 109 6.08 21.44 -10.12
C ARG A 109 5.11 21.74 -11.26
N LEU A 110 4.39 20.74 -11.76
CA LEU A 110 3.37 20.93 -12.81
C LEU A 110 2.23 21.85 -12.35
N LEU A 111 1.82 21.72 -11.09
CA LEU A 111 0.83 22.57 -10.46
C LEU A 111 1.35 24.00 -10.28
N ALA A 112 2.55 24.18 -9.69
CA ALA A 112 3.15 25.49 -9.47
C ALA A 112 3.40 26.26 -10.78
N ALA A 113 3.69 25.56 -11.87
CA ALA A 113 3.86 26.16 -13.19
C ALA A 113 2.55 26.74 -13.78
N ARG A 114 1.38 26.32 -13.27
CA ARG A 114 0.05 26.68 -13.81
C ARG A 114 -0.83 27.46 -12.83
N LEU A 115 -0.52 27.36 -11.54
CA LEU A 115 -1.22 28.01 -10.44
C LEU A 115 -0.23 28.97 -9.77
N ARG A 116 -0.31 30.24 -10.15
CA ARG A 116 0.71 31.26 -9.83
C ARG A 116 0.77 31.59 -8.34
N THR A 117 -0.32 31.35 -7.61
CA THR A 117 -0.43 31.64 -6.17
C THR A 117 -0.04 30.46 -5.28
N LEU A 118 0.27 29.30 -5.86
CA LEU A 118 0.58 28.07 -5.12
C LEU A 118 2.02 28.07 -4.56
N ASP A 119 2.14 28.00 -3.23
CA ASP A 119 3.36 27.63 -2.52
C ASP A 119 3.41 26.11 -2.28
N ILE A 120 4.39 25.46 -2.90
CA ILE A 120 4.62 24.02 -2.76
C ILE A 120 5.54 23.67 -1.59
N THR A 121 6.14 24.66 -0.93
CA THR A 121 7.12 24.48 0.15
C THR A 121 6.63 23.54 1.26
N PRO A 122 5.38 23.63 1.75
CA PRO A 122 4.88 22.74 2.80
C PRO A 122 4.97 21.25 2.46
N MET A 123 4.87 20.89 1.18
CA MET A 123 4.89 19.51 0.70
C MET A 123 6.25 19.05 0.14
N THR A 124 7.28 19.90 0.13
CA THR A 124 8.60 19.55 -0.43
C THR A 124 9.66 19.21 0.62
N ASN A 125 9.38 19.45 1.91
CA ASN A 125 10.30 19.17 3.01
C ASN A 125 9.65 18.25 4.07
N PRO A 126 9.99 16.94 4.10
CA PRO A 126 9.43 16.00 5.07
C PRO A 126 9.76 16.29 6.54
N ALA A 127 10.87 16.99 6.81
CA ALA A 127 11.33 17.24 8.18
C ALA A 127 10.56 18.39 8.84
N SER A 128 10.27 19.45 8.08
CA SER A 128 9.66 20.68 8.60
C SER A 128 8.29 21.02 8.01
N GLY A 129 7.85 20.33 6.96
CA GLY A 129 6.59 20.55 6.28
C GLY A 129 5.40 20.51 7.24
N CYS A 130 4.71 21.64 7.35
CA CYS A 130 3.53 21.80 8.19
C CYS A 130 2.57 22.81 7.56
N ILE A 131 1.29 22.70 7.91
CA ILE A 131 0.25 23.59 7.42
C ILE A 131 -0.73 23.95 8.54
N THR A 132 -1.27 25.17 8.51
CA THR A 132 -2.38 25.52 9.42
C THR A 132 -3.67 24.82 8.96
N VAL A 133 -4.53 24.43 9.90
CA VAL A 133 -5.74 23.65 9.62
C VAL A 133 -6.99 24.54 9.72
N PRO A 134 -8.14 24.10 9.18
CA PRO A 134 -9.39 24.81 9.36
C PRO A 134 -9.66 25.07 10.86
N GLY A 135 -10.02 26.30 11.21
CA GLY A 135 -10.22 26.74 12.59
C GLY A 135 -8.96 27.23 13.34
N SER A 136 -7.75 27.04 12.80
CA SER A 136 -6.52 27.64 13.37
C SER A 136 -6.60 29.17 13.39
N ALA A 137 -6.05 29.80 14.42
CA ALA A 137 -5.90 31.26 14.48
C ALA A 137 -4.97 31.76 13.35
N CYS A 138 -5.32 32.89 12.75
CA CYS A 138 -4.49 33.57 11.76
C CYS A 138 -3.50 34.54 12.45
N LYS A 139 -2.37 34.83 11.79
CA LYS A 139 -1.34 35.73 12.35
C LYS A 139 -1.84 37.17 12.43
N GLU A 140 -2.71 37.53 11.51
CA GLU A 140 -3.32 38.85 11.33
C GLU A 140 -4.59 39.03 12.18
N GLY A 141 -4.94 38.03 13.00
CA GLY A 141 -6.19 37.97 13.74
C GLY A 141 -7.30 37.24 12.98
N GLY A 142 -8.33 36.80 13.71
CA GLY A 142 -9.36 35.91 13.19
C GLY A 142 -8.92 34.44 13.14
N HIS A 143 -9.62 33.63 12.35
CA HIS A 143 -9.39 32.19 12.22
C HIS A 143 -9.62 31.74 10.78
N ARG A 144 -8.96 30.64 10.41
CA ARG A 144 -9.20 29.98 9.13
C ARG A 144 -10.63 29.43 9.09
N ARG A 145 -11.39 29.74 8.04
CA ARG A 145 -12.77 29.32 7.87
C ARG A 145 -12.88 28.32 6.73
N LEU A 146 -13.70 27.29 6.92
CA LEU A 146 -14.07 26.40 5.82
C LEU A 146 -14.77 27.19 4.72
N VAL A 147 -14.49 26.81 3.48
CA VAL A 147 -15.09 27.40 2.29
C VAL A 147 -15.99 26.34 1.65
N ASP A 148 -17.25 26.72 1.39
CA ASP A 148 -18.26 25.93 0.67
C ASP A 148 -18.60 24.53 1.24
N LEU A 149 -18.08 24.19 2.44
CA LEU A 149 -18.38 22.95 3.15
C LEU A 149 -18.74 23.22 4.61
N ASP A 150 -19.73 22.50 5.11
CA ASP A 150 -19.98 22.40 6.54
C ASP A 150 -18.93 21.47 7.21
N PRO A 151 -18.75 21.55 8.55
CA PRO A 151 -17.78 20.74 9.26
C PRO A 151 -17.98 19.21 9.15
N ALA A 152 -19.23 18.73 9.05
CA ALA A 152 -19.51 17.31 8.97
C ALA A 152 -19.11 16.76 7.59
N THR A 153 -19.45 17.47 6.51
CA THR A 153 -19.02 17.11 5.15
C THR A 153 -17.50 17.19 5.00
N ALA A 154 -16.86 18.20 5.59
CA ALA A 154 -15.40 18.30 5.59
C ALA A 154 -14.75 17.11 6.33
N ALA A 155 -15.33 16.67 7.45
CA ALA A 155 -14.87 15.50 8.19
C ALA A 155 -15.04 14.20 7.38
N ASP A 156 -16.17 14.04 6.67
CA ASP A 156 -16.41 12.91 5.76
C ASP A 156 -15.34 12.86 4.65
N HIS A 157 -15.10 13.98 3.96
CA HIS A 157 -14.08 14.06 2.92
C HIS A 157 -12.69 13.64 3.43
N LEU A 158 -12.31 14.09 4.62
CA LEU A 158 -11.04 13.75 5.26
C LEU A 158 -10.94 12.28 5.72
N THR A 159 -12.08 11.62 5.94
CA THR A 159 -12.17 10.23 6.40
C THR A 159 -12.22 9.26 5.22
N VAL A 160 -13.08 9.53 4.24
CA VAL A 160 -13.26 8.71 3.03
C VAL A 160 -12.06 8.84 2.09
N GLY A 161 -11.49 10.03 1.98
CA GLY A 161 -10.36 10.30 1.08
C GLY A 161 -10.74 10.37 -0.41
N SER A 162 -9.77 10.74 -1.23
CA SER A 162 -9.88 10.77 -2.68
C SER A 162 -9.79 9.38 -3.31
N ASP A 163 -10.22 9.23 -4.56
CA ASP A 163 -10.03 7.98 -5.31
C ASP A 163 -8.53 7.61 -5.41
N PRO A 164 -8.14 6.32 -5.31
CA PRO A 164 -6.74 5.89 -5.37
C PRO A 164 -5.97 6.39 -6.61
N GLY A 165 -6.62 6.54 -7.76
CA GLY A 165 -6.00 7.01 -9.01
C GLY A 165 -5.92 8.53 -9.17
N THR A 166 -6.39 9.32 -8.19
CA THR A 166 -6.54 10.78 -8.31
C THR A 166 -5.23 11.47 -8.72
N LEU A 167 -4.12 11.17 -8.04
CA LEU A 167 -2.84 11.83 -8.30
C LEU A 167 -2.30 11.51 -9.70
N THR A 168 -2.42 10.25 -10.14
CA THR A 168 -1.97 9.81 -11.46
C THR A 168 -2.79 10.47 -12.57
N ARG A 169 -4.11 10.55 -12.42
CA ARG A 169 -4.97 11.25 -13.38
C ARG A 169 -4.69 12.75 -13.41
N LEU A 170 -4.42 13.35 -12.25
CA LEU A 170 -4.08 14.76 -12.16
C LEU A 170 -2.74 15.06 -12.85
N GLU A 171 -1.72 14.23 -12.66
CA GLU A 171 -0.44 14.37 -13.35
C GLU A 171 -0.58 14.23 -14.87
N ALA A 172 -1.37 13.25 -15.33
CA ALA A 172 -1.68 13.05 -16.74
C ALA A 172 -2.47 14.24 -17.34
N LEU A 173 -3.46 14.77 -16.62
CA LEU A 173 -4.24 15.94 -17.02
C LEU A 173 -3.34 17.17 -17.23
N LEU A 174 -2.30 17.32 -16.42
CA LEU A 174 -1.34 18.43 -16.49
C LEU A 174 -0.24 18.21 -17.54
N GLY A 175 -0.37 17.21 -18.42
CA GLY A 175 0.60 16.93 -19.48
C GLY A 175 1.94 16.44 -18.95
N GLY A 176 1.97 15.90 -17.73
CA GLY A 176 3.11 15.14 -17.25
C GLY A 176 3.24 13.87 -18.08
N SER A 177 4.14 13.87 -19.06
CA SER A 177 4.68 12.63 -19.59
C SER A 177 5.43 11.99 -18.43
N SER A 178 4.82 11.00 -17.80
CA SER A 178 5.53 10.17 -16.83
C SER A 178 6.62 9.43 -17.60
N SER A 179 7.78 10.08 -17.79
CA SER A 179 9.03 9.38 -17.61
C SER A 179 9.14 9.19 -16.11
N ALA A 180 8.29 8.30 -15.56
CA ALA A 180 8.65 7.64 -14.35
C ALA A 180 10.05 7.10 -14.65
N ILE A 181 11.06 7.58 -13.94
CA ILE A 181 12.16 6.70 -13.61
C ILE A 181 11.43 5.49 -13.04
N ALA A 182 11.29 4.44 -13.86
CA ALA A 182 10.49 3.29 -13.51
C ALA A 182 11.24 2.68 -12.33
N HIS A 183 10.84 3.06 -11.13
CA HIS A 183 11.39 2.47 -9.93
C HIS A 183 11.16 0.97 -10.13
N PRO A 184 12.19 0.11 -10.06
CA PRO A 184 12.06 -1.28 -10.49
C PRO A 184 10.86 -1.97 -9.82
N VAL A 185 10.52 -1.55 -8.60
CA VAL A 185 9.30 -1.97 -7.89
C VAL A 185 8.02 -1.63 -8.68
N THR A 186 7.86 -0.42 -9.19
CA THR A 186 6.71 0.00 -10.01
C THR A 186 6.63 -0.80 -11.31
N ALA A 187 7.76 -1.09 -11.95
CA ALA A 187 7.79 -1.93 -13.14
C ALA A 187 7.32 -3.36 -12.83
N HIS A 188 7.79 -3.97 -11.73
CA HIS A 188 7.31 -5.29 -11.31
C HIS A 188 5.84 -5.28 -10.86
N ILE A 189 5.37 -4.21 -10.20
CA ILE A 189 3.93 -4.06 -9.86
C ILE A 189 3.11 -4.05 -11.13
N HIS A 190 3.51 -3.27 -12.14
CA HIS A 190 2.84 -3.21 -13.43
C HIS A 190 2.80 -4.60 -14.08
N THR A 191 3.96 -5.25 -14.24
CA THR A 191 4.08 -6.57 -14.85
C THR A 191 3.22 -7.61 -14.13
N ALA A 192 3.28 -7.66 -12.79
CA ALA A 192 2.48 -8.61 -12.00
C ALA A 192 0.97 -8.34 -12.12
N THR A 193 0.57 -7.07 -12.12
CA THR A 193 -0.85 -6.67 -12.27
C THR A 193 -1.37 -7.05 -13.65
N VAL A 194 -0.61 -6.77 -14.71
CA VAL A 194 -0.96 -7.12 -16.08
C VAL A 194 -1.04 -8.64 -16.26
N ALA A 195 -0.04 -9.38 -15.76
CA ALA A 195 0.00 -10.84 -15.89
C ALA A 195 -1.21 -11.53 -15.25
N GLU A 196 -1.76 -11.01 -14.16
CA GLU A 196 -2.94 -11.60 -13.51
C GLU A 196 -4.25 -11.32 -14.28
N ARG A 197 -4.29 -10.20 -15.01
CA ARG A 197 -5.51 -9.69 -15.66
C ARG A 197 -5.60 -10.07 -17.12
N VAL A 198 -4.53 -10.61 -17.68
CA VAL A 198 -4.42 -11.02 -19.09
C VAL A 198 -4.41 -12.55 -19.17
N VAL A 199 -5.14 -13.10 -20.13
CA VAL A 199 -5.20 -14.54 -20.42
C VAL A 199 -4.94 -14.81 -21.90
N GLY A 200 -4.54 -16.03 -22.22
CA GLY A 200 -4.16 -16.42 -23.58
C GLY A 200 -2.68 -16.19 -23.87
N THR A 201 -2.25 -16.58 -25.07
CA THR A 201 -0.86 -16.48 -25.52
C THR A 201 -0.80 -15.90 -26.93
N GLY A 202 0.32 -15.24 -27.26
CA GLY A 202 0.55 -14.68 -28.59
C GLY A 202 -0.54 -13.71 -29.03
N SER A 203 -1.12 -13.94 -30.20
CA SER A 203 -2.17 -13.09 -30.78
C SER A 203 -3.57 -13.29 -30.19
N ASN A 204 -3.76 -14.33 -29.36
CA ASN A 204 -5.01 -14.62 -28.63
C ASN A 204 -5.03 -14.02 -27.21
N THR A 205 -3.99 -13.26 -26.86
CA THR A 205 -3.86 -12.58 -25.58
C THR A 205 -4.98 -11.55 -25.43
N ARG A 206 -5.73 -11.62 -24.33
CA ARG A 206 -6.91 -10.79 -24.08
C ARG A 206 -7.14 -10.54 -22.60
N LEU A 207 -8.00 -9.57 -22.30
CA LEU A 207 -8.39 -9.26 -20.93
C LEU A 207 -9.18 -10.45 -20.35
N HIS A 208 -8.91 -10.82 -19.10
CA HIS A 208 -9.65 -11.87 -18.42
C HIS A 208 -11.14 -11.49 -18.34
N PRO A 209 -12.10 -12.40 -18.65
CA PRO A 209 -13.54 -12.09 -18.73
C PRO A 209 -14.10 -11.29 -17.55
N ARG A 210 -13.62 -11.55 -16.32
CA ARG A 210 -13.95 -10.80 -15.09
C ARG A 210 -13.73 -9.28 -15.15
N PHE A 211 -12.81 -8.80 -16.00
CA PHE A 211 -12.52 -7.36 -16.17
C PHE A 211 -13.14 -6.79 -17.46
N CYS A 212 -13.79 -7.63 -18.27
CA CYS A 212 -14.45 -7.18 -19.48
C CYS A 212 -15.71 -6.38 -19.15
N ARG A 213 -16.00 -5.37 -19.96
CA ARG A 213 -17.24 -4.60 -19.91
C ARG A 213 -18.35 -5.37 -20.63
N SER A 214 -19.51 -5.42 -19.99
CA SER A 214 -20.75 -5.92 -20.59
C SER A 214 -21.56 -4.81 -21.30
N ALA A 215 -21.30 -3.54 -20.97
CA ALA A 215 -21.99 -2.41 -21.58
C ALA A 215 -21.51 -2.18 -23.03
N PRO A 216 -22.43 -1.83 -23.96
CA PRO A 216 -22.05 -1.53 -25.34
C PRO A 216 -21.14 -0.27 -25.41
N PRO A 217 -20.27 -0.16 -26.42
CA PRO A 217 -19.47 1.04 -26.62
C PRO A 217 -20.36 2.28 -26.82
N PRO A 218 -19.89 3.48 -26.43
CA PRO A 218 -20.61 4.72 -26.70
C PRO A 218 -20.93 4.91 -28.19
N ALA A 219 -22.07 5.53 -28.51
CA ALA A 219 -22.52 5.74 -29.89
C ALA A 219 -21.47 6.42 -30.80
N ALA A 220 -20.75 7.40 -30.28
CA ALA A 220 -19.67 8.07 -31.02
C ALA A 220 -18.53 7.11 -31.42
N VAL A 221 -18.25 6.08 -30.61
CA VAL A 221 -17.22 5.05 -30.90
C VAL A 221 -17.70 4.13 -32.00
N THR A 222 -18.96 3.68 -31.94
CA THR A 222 -19.56 2.85 -32.99
C THR A 222 -19.73 3.62 -34.30
N GLU A 223 -20.10 4.90 -34.26
CA GLU A 223 -20.23 5.75 -35.45
C GLU A 223 -18.88 5.97 -36.12
N PHE A 224 -17.82 6.27 -35.35
CA PHE A 224 -16.47 6.39 -35.91
C PHE A 224 -15.98 5.06 -36.49
N ALA A 225 -16.22 3.92 -35.80
CA ALA A 225 -15.84 2.61 -36.30
C ALA A 225 -16.50 2.32 -37.67
N ALA A 226 -17.79 2.61 -37.81
CA ALA A 226 -18.54 2.34 -39.04
C ALA A 226 -18.22 3.32 -40.17
N THR A 227 -18.14 4.62 -39.88
CA THR A 227 -18.14 5.67 -40.93
C THR A 227 -16.83 6.44 -41.05
N GLY A 228 -15.98 6.41 -40.03
CA GLY A 228 -14.77 7.22 -39.92
C GLY A 228 -15.06 8.68 -39.56
N ARG A 229 -16.33 9.05 -39.35
CA ARG A 229 -16.74 10.37 -38.88
C ARG A 229 -16.35 10.53 -37.42
N ARG A 230 -15.51 11.52 -37.15
CA ARG A 230 -14.97 11.77 -35.81
C ARG A 230 -15.74 12.88 -35.11
N ASP A 231 -16.20 12.61 -33.90
CA ASP A 231 -16.65 13.64 -32.97
C ASP A 231 -15.44 14.47 -32.52
N ARG A 232 -15.35 15.72 -32.99
CA ARG A 232 -14.24 16.63 -32.69
C ARG A 232 -14.30 17.21 -31.28
N THR A 233 -15.44 17.13 -30.60
CA THR A 233 -15.59 17.54 -29.20
C THR A 233 -14.97 16.50 -28.25
N ARG A 234 -14.92 15.23 -28.69
CA ARG A 234 -14.38 14.11 -27.91
C ARG A 234 -12.94 13.74 -28.31
N TRP A 235 -12.63 13.74 -29.61
CA TRP A 235 -11.31 13.37 -30.12
C TRP A 235 -10.70 14.50 -30.96
N PRO A 236 -9.65 15.17 -30.44
CA PRO A 236 -8.85 16.14 -31.19
C PRO A 236 -8.21 15.58 -32.47
N SER A 237 -7.88 14.29 -32.50
CA SER A 237 -7.14 13.62 -33.58
C SER A 237 -7.78 12.30 -34.03
N ARG A 238 -7.47 11.84 -35.26
CA ARG A 238 -8.00 10.58 -35.79
C ARG A 238 -7.38 9.38 -35.07
N SER A 239 -6.13 9.50 -34.63
CA SER A 239 -5.44 8.49 -33.82
C SER A 239 -6.15 8.21 -32.50
N GLU A 240 -6.64 9.24 -31.80
CA GLU A 240 -7.38 9.05 -30.55
C GLU A 240 -8.72 8.34 -30.79
N ALA A 241 -9.41 8.67 -31.88
CA ALA A 241 -10.66 8.01 -32.25
C ALA A 241 -10.44 6.53 -32.62
N ARG A 242 -9.38 6.22 -33.38
CA ARG A 242 -8.97 4.83 -33.65
C ARG A 242 -8.66 4.09 -32.35
N GLN A 243 -7.81 4.68 -31.51
CA GLN A 243 -7.41 4.06 -30.25
C GLN A 243 -8.65 3.82 -29.37
N SER A 244 -9.63 4.73 -29.37
CA SER A 244 -10.87 4.55 -28.63
C SER A 244 -11.66 3.33 -29.09
N VAL A 245 -11.80 3.09 -30.40
CA VAL A 245 -12.46 1.87 -30.93
C VAL A 245 -11.71 0.62 -30.51
N ILE A 246 -10.38 0.61 -30.68
CA ILE A 246 -9.53 -0.52 -30.30
C ILE A 246 -9.66 -0.81 -28.79
N THR A 247 -9.56 0.21 -27.94
CA THR A 247 -9.72 0.08 -26.50
C THR A 247 -11.10 -0.47 -26.11
N HIS A 248 -12.19 -0.02 -26.75
CA HIS A 248 -13.51 -0.58 -26.45
C HIS A 248 -13.65 -2.05 -26.88
N ALA A 249 -12.99 -2.48 -27.96
CA ALA A 249 -12.98 -3.88 -28.36
C ALA A 249 -12.17 -4.76 -27.41
N VAL A 250 -11.01 -4.27 -26.94
CA VAL A 250 -10.23 -4.92 -25.87
C VAL A 250 -11.04 -5.01 -24.57
N LEU A 251 -11.72 -3.93 -24.17
CA LEU A 251 -12.57 -3.91 -22.99
C LEU A 251 -13.76 -4.88 -23.12
N ALA A 252 -14.21 -5.20 -24.32
CA ALA A 252 -15.22 -6.23 -24.58
C ALA A 252 -14.64 -7.66 -24.60
N GLY A 253 -13.33 -7.82 -24.40
CA GLY A 253 -12.64 -9.12 -24.37
C GLY A 253 -12.02 -9.56 -25.70
N GLY A 254 -11.98 -8.69 -26.72
CA GLY A 254 -11.36 -9.02 -28.01
C GLY A 254 -9.84 -9.15 -27.92
N SER A 255 -9.30 -10.21 -28.52
CA SER A 255 -7.86 -10.37 -28.75
C SER A 255 -7.38 -9.54 -29.96
N PRO A 256 -6.06 -9.32 -30.12
CA PRO A 256 -5.52 -8.70 -31.33
C PRO A 256 -5.98 -9.36 -32.63
N ASP A 257 -6.11 -10.68 -32.69
CA ASP A 257 -6.65 -11.38 -33.87
C ASP A 257 -8.14 -11.11 -34.07
N ASP A 258 -8.95 -11.13 -33.01
CA ASP A 258 -10.38 -10.82 -33.11
C ASP A 258 -10.61 -9.40 -33.63
N ILE A 259 -9.79 -8.45 -33.21
CA ILE A 259 -9.88 -7.04 -33.61
C ILE A 259 -9.46 -6.86 -35.07
N VAL A 260 -8.42 -7.56 -35.53
CA VAL A 260 -8.02 -7.56 -36.94
C VAL A 260 -9.09 -8.20 -37.81
N ALA A 261 -9.65 -9.33 -37.39
CA ALA A 261 -10.74 -10.00 -38.10
C ALA A 261 -12.00 -9.11 -38.16
N ARG A 262 -12.37 -8.49 -37.04
CA ARG A 262 -13.51 -7.57 -36.97
C ARG A 262 -13.30 -6.32 -37.80
N ALA A 263 -12.06 -5.84 -37.95
CA ALA A 263 -11.78 -4.73 -38.84
C ALA A 263 -12.24 -5.02 -40.28
N ALA A 264 -12.20 -6.27 -40.77
CA ALA A 264 -12.72 -6.61 -42.10
C ALA A 264 -14.26 -6.48 -42.25
N ALA A 265 -15.01 -6.43 -41.15
CA ALA A 265 -16.47 -6.39 -41.19
C ALA A 265 -17.02 -5.00 -41.64
N PRO A 266 -18.20 -4.95 -42.27
CA PRO A 266 -18.78 -3.70 -42.78
C PRO A 266 -19.01 -2.63 -41.70
N ASP A 267 -19.33 -3.04 -40.48
CA ASP A 267 -19.56 -2.16 -39.32
C ASP A 267 -18.28 -1.46 -38.83
N TRP A 268 -17.12 -1.84 -39.34
CA TRP A 268 -15.80 -1.27 -39.00
C TRP A 268 -15.09 -0.62 -40.20
N ALA A 269 -15.84 -0.26 -41.25
CA ALA A 269 -15.29 0.35 -42.48
C ALA A 269 -14.53 1.66 -42.22
N GLY A 270 -15.06 2.51 -41.34
CA GLY A 270 -14.41 3.74 -40.89
C GLY A 270 -13.08 3.50 -40.19
N LEU A 271 -13.00 2.49 -39.33
CA LEU A 271 -11.75 2.11 -38.67
C LEU A 271 -10.72 1.61 -39.69
N ARG A 272 -11.11 0.73 -40.64
CA ARG A 272 -10.19 0.26 -41.69
C ARG A 272 -9.59 1.42 -42.47
N ALA A 273 -10.43 2.34 -42.93
CA ALA A 273 -9.98 3.50 -43.68
C ALA A 273 -8.99 4.35 -42.86
N ALA A 274 -9.18 4.42 -41.53
CA ALA A 274 -8.28 5.16 -40.63
C ALA A 274 -6.92 4.49 -40.40
N TYR A 275 -6.75 3.20 -40.74
CA TYR A 275 -5.46 2.48 -40.73
C TYR A 275 -4.85 2.29 -42.13
N ALA A 276 -5.56 2.66 -43.20
CA ALA A 276 -5.14 2.40 -44.58
C ALA A 276 -3.84 3.12 -44.99
N HIS A 277 -3.41 4.15 -44.25
CA HIS A 277 -2.16 4.86 -44.51
C HIS A 277 -0.91 4.11 -44.00
N TYR A 278 -1.07 3.04 -43.21
CA TYR A 278 0.04 2.20 -42.80
C TYR A 278 0.34 1.14 -43.88
N ALA A 279 1.63 0.87 -44.12
CA ALA A 279 2.05 -0.21 -45.03
C ALA A 279 1.58 -1.60 -44.56
N GLU A 280 1.52 -1.81 -43.25
CA GLU A 280 1.00 -3.03 -42.63
C GLU A 280 -0.15 -2.69 -41.64
N PRO A 281 -1.39 -2.48 -42.11
CA PRO A 281 -2.51 -2.08 -41.27
C PRO A 281 -2.79 -3.07 -40.13
N ALA A 282 -2.72 -4.38 -40.40
CA ALA A 282 -2.92 -5.41 -39.39
C ALA A 282 -1.88 -5.34 -38.26
N ARG A 283 -0.60 -5.12 -38.59
CA ARG A 283 0.47 -4.94 -37.60
C ARG A 283 0.24 -3.69 -36.75
N ALA A 284 -0.26 -2.60 -37.36
CA ALA A 284 -0.59 -1.39 -36.63
C ALA A 284 -1.77 -1.58 -35.67
N ILE A 285 -2.81 -2.29 -36.09
CA ILE A 285 -3.95 -2.66 -35.24
C ILE A 285 -3.49 -3.52 -34.06
N ARG A 286 -2.64 -4.53 -34.30
CA ARG A 286 -2.11 -5.40 -33.23
C ARG A 286 -1.32 -4.61 -32.19
N ARG A 287 -0.48 -3.67 -32.62
CA ARG A 287 0.29 -2.79 -31.72
C ARG A 287 -0.64 -1.90 -30.88
N ASP A 288 -1.63 -1.27 -31.51
CA ASP A 288 -2.59 -0.41 -30.82
C ASP A 288 -3.47 -1.22 -29.85
N ALA A 289 -3.80 -2.47 -30.21
CA ALA A 289 -4.52 -3.43 -29.36
C ALA A 289 -3.68 -3.90 -28.17
N ALA A 290 -2.39 -4.18 -28.36
CA ALA A 290 -1.48 -4.52 -27.28
C ALA A 290 -1.33 -3.36 -26.29
N ALA A 291 -1.16 -2.13 -26.79
CA ALA A 291 -1.12 -0.93 -25.95
C ALA A 291 -2.44 -0.70 -25.18
N ALA A 292 -3.58 -0.94 -25.84
CA ALA A 292 -4.89 -0.86 -25.19
C ALA A 292 -5.08 -1.95 -24.12
N LEU A 293 -4.57 -3.16 -24.36
CA LEU A 293 -4.63 -4.27 -23.41
C LEU A 293 -3.75 -4.02 -22.20
N ASP A 294 -2.52 -3.55 -22.39
CA ASP A 294 -1.63 -3.17 -21.30
C ASP A 294 -2.24 -2.04 -20.45
N TRP A 295 -2.79 -1.01 -21.08
CA TRP A 295 -3.52 0.05 -20.39
C TRP A 295 -4.73 -0.49 -19.61
N ALA A 296 -5.57 -1.32 -20.24
CA ALA A 296 -6.76 -1.87 -19.60
C ALA A 296 -6.38 -2.76 -18.40
N ALA A 297 -5.40 -3.63 -18.58
CA ALA A 297 -4.92 -4.53 -17.55
C ALA A 297 -4.26 -3.77 -16.39
N SER A 298 -3.52 -2.68 -16.63
CA SER A 298 -2.87 -1.90 -15.57
C SER A 298 -3.78 -0.90 -14.86
N THR A 299 -4.80 -0.36 -15.55
CA THR A 299 -5.54 0.82 -15.08
C THR A 299 -6.95 0.51 -14.58
N LEU A 300 -7.56 -0.60 -15.00
CA LEU A 300 -8.93 -0.91 -14.59
C LEU A 300 -9.01 -1.15 -13.07
N PRO A 301 -10.08 -0.67 -12.39
CA PRO A 301 -10.32 -1.01 -11.01
C PRO A 301 -10.63 -2.51 -10.88
N ASP A 302 -10.35 -3.08 -9.71
CA ASP A 302 -10.86 -4.42 -9.41
C ASP A 302 -12.39 -4.38 -9.34
N PRO A 303 -13.10 -5.39 -9.89
CA PRO A 303 -14.54 -5.46 -9.78
C PRO A 303 -14.99 -5.47 -8.31
N VAL A 304 -15.98 -4.65 -7.98
CA VAL A 304 -16.55 -4.56 -6.62
C VAL A 304 -17.19 -5.89 -6.16
N ARG A 305 -17.52 -6.77 -7.11
CA ARG A 305 -18.11 -8.09 -6.87
C ARG A 305 -17.10 -9.22 -7.12
N ASP A 306 -15.91 -9.11 -6.53
CA ASP A 306 -15.04 -10.27 -6.44
C ASP A 306 -15.52 -11.17 -5.29
N ALA A 307 -16.67 -11.82 -5.52
CA ALA A 307 -17.05 -13.05 -4.82
C ALA A 307 -16.25 -14.25 -5.36
N GLY A 308 -15.16 -13.99 -6.09
CA GLY A 308 -14.18 -14.99 -6.47
C GLY A 308 -13.72 -15.68 -5.20
N HIS A 309 -14.05 -16.96 -5.12
CA HIS A 309 -13.78 -17.85 -4.01
C HIS A 309 -12.55 -17.40 -3.25
N LYS A 310 -12.75 -17.13 -1.95
CA LYS A 310 -11.66 -17.10 -0.98
C LYS A 310 -10.75 -18.26 -1.38
N GLN A 311 -9.54 -17.95 -1.84
CA GLN A 311 -8.41 -18.74 -1.38
C GLN A 311 -8.46 -18.48 0.12
N LYS A 312 -9.34 -19.22 0.81
CA LYS A 312 -9.23 -19.37 2.25
C LYS A 312 -7.78 -19.76 2.35
N HIS A 313 -6.98 -18.96 3.03
CA HIS A 313 -5.76 -19.48 3.60
C HIS A 313 -6.21 -20.45 4.71
N THR A 314 -6.95 -21.51 4.32
CA THR A 314 -7.27 -22.70 5.11
C THR A 314 -5.94 -23.32 5.40
N GLY A 315 -5.53 -23.22 6.65
CA GLY A 315 -4.17 -23.52 7.04
C GLY A 315 -3.81 -22.88 8.37
N GLY A 316 -4.77 -22.66 9.26
CA GLY A 316 -4.42 -22.63 10.67
C GLY A 316 -4.39 -24.08 11.14
N THR A 317 -3.28 -24.54 11.71
CA THR A 317 -3.34 -25.82 12.43
C THR A 317 -4.19 -25.64 13.70
N ALA A 318 -4.97 -26.66 14.05
CA ALA A 318 -5.63 -26.74 15.36
C ALA A 318 -4.66 -27.14 16.49
N ASP A 319 -3.34 -27.09 16.21
CA ASP A 319 -2.28 -27.54 17.11
C ASP A 319 -2.45 -26.97 18.53
N PRO A 320 -2.65 -27.85 19.53
CA PRO A 320 -2.84 -27.43 20.92
C PRO A 320 -1.69 -26.58 21.47
N VAL A 321 -0.45 -26.80 21.01
CA VAL A 321 0.73 -26.06 21.47
C VAL A 321 0.64 -24.60 21.03
N LEU A 322 0.27 -24.35 19.77
CA LEU A 322 0.12 -23.00 19.24
C LEU A 322 -1.07 -22.28 19.87
N ARG A 323 -2.19 -22.97 20.10
CA ARG A 323 -3.35 -22.39 20.79
C ARG A 323 -3.01 -22.00 22.22
N SER A 324 -2.36 -22.90 22.97
CA SER A 324 -1.86 -22.62 24.31
C SER A 324 -0.92 -21.41 24.30
N TRP A 325 0.04 -21.36 23.36
CA TRP A 325 0.94 -20.22 23.24
C TRP A 325 0.20 -18.91 22.98
N VAL A 326 -0.76 -18.88 22.05
CA VAL A 326 -1.55 -17.67 21.74
C VAL A 326 -2.26 -17.15 22.97
N THR A 327 -2.97 -18.03 23.69
CA THR A 327 -3.71 -17.65 24.89
C THR A 327 -2.78 -17.04 25.94
N HIS A 328 -1.65 -17.72 26.23
CA HIS A 328 -0.67 -17.21 27.19
C HIS A 328 -0.04 -15.89 26.74
N ALA A 329 0.32 -15.77 25.47
CA ALA A 329 0.89 -14.55 24.91
C ALA A 329 -0.12 -13.39 24.96
N GLN A 330 -1.40 -13.63 24.68
CA GLN A 330 -2.46 -12.62 24.80
C GLN A 330 -2.68 -12.18 26.26
N THR A 331 -2.68 -13.12 27.21
CA THR A 331 -2.77 -12.79 28.65
C THR A 331 -1.58 -11.95 29.09
N TRP A 332 -0.37 -12.35 28.70
CA TRP A 332 0.85 -11.60 28.99
C TRP A 332 0.81 -10.19 28.40
N VAL A 333 0.36 -10.02 27.15
CA VAL A 333 0.18 -8.70 26.54
C VAL A 333 -0.84 -7.88 27.33
N SER A 334 -1.96 -8.46 27.77
CA SER A 334 -2.96 -7.74 28.57
C SER A 334 -2.40 -7.22 29.88
N HIS A 335 -1.52 -7.98 30.54
CA HIS A 335 -0.86 -7.59 31.77
C HIS A 335 0.23 -6.52 31.52
N GLU A 336 1.23 -6.83 30.71
CA GLU A 336 2.41 -5.96 30.51
C GLU A 336 2.08 -4.65 29.77
N PHE A 337 1.05 -4.66 28.92
CA PHE A 337 0.64 -3.50 28.13
C PHE A 337 -0.62 -2.81 28.67
N ALA A 338 -1.10 -3.14 29.88
CA ALA A 338 -2.33 -2.59 30.44
C ALA A 338 -2.41 -1.05 30.37
N SER A 339 -1.28 -0.36 30.63
CA SER A 339 -1.18 1.10 30.62
C SER A 339 -0.74 1.70 29.27
N ARG A 340 -0.51 0.87 28.25
CA ARG A 340 0.07 1.31 26.98
C ARG A 340 -0.95 1.40 25.86
N ARG A 341 -0.81 2.44 25.04
CA ARG A 341 -1.68 2.69 23.88
C ARG A 341 -1.52 1.67 22.76
N ASP A 342 -0.35 1.03 22.67
CA ASP A 342 -0.03 0.04 21.63
C ASP A 342 -0.43 -1.40 22.00
N ARG A 343 -1.04 -1.63 23.17
CA ARG A 343 -1.59 -2.93 23.60
C ARG A 343 -2.37 -3.63 22.50
N TRP A 344 -3.31 -2.92 21.87
CA TRP A 344 -4.21 -3.48 20.86
C TRP A 344 -3.47 -3.93 19.60
N THR A 345 -2.46 -3.15 19.17
CA THR A 345 -1.61 -3.54 18.04
C THR A 345 -0.70 -4.71 18.40
N THR A 346 -0.26 -4.82 19.66
CA THR A 346 0.53 -5.96 20.12
C THR A 346 -0.29 -7.26 20.10
N HIS A 347 -1.54 -7.25 20.56
CA HIS A 347 -2.44 -8.42 20.46
C HIS A 347 -2.57 -8.92 19.02
N VAL A 348 -2.77 -8.00 18.08
CA VAL A 348 -2.93 -8.30 16.66
C VAL A 348 -1.65 -8.88 16.05
N VAL A 349 -0.47 -8.39 16.45
CA VAL A 349 0.82 -8.94 15.99
C VAL A 349 1.08 -10.33 16.58
N VAL A 350 0.76 -10.56 17.85
CA VAL A 350 0.87 -11.89 18.49
C VAL A 350 -0.03 -12.92 17.80
N GLN A 351 -1.28 -12.56 17.49
CA GLN A 351 -2.16 -13.43 16.71
C GLN A 351 -1.58 -13.71 15.31
N ALA A 352 -1.07 -12.67 14.62
CA ALA A 352 -0.46 -12.82 13.31
C ALA A 352 0.80 -13.72 13.34
N LEU A 353 1.58 -13.68 14.42
CA LEU A 353 2.74 -14.55 14.64
C LEU A 353 2.32 -16.01 14.80
N ALA A 354 1.29 -16.28 15.58
CA ALA A 354 0.78 -17.64 15.73
C ALA A 354 0.20 -18.19 14.43
N TRP A 355 -0.55 -17.36 13.69
CA TRP A 355 -1.02 -17.75 12.36
C TRP A 355 0.16 -18.04 11.42
N ALA A 356 1.21 -17.20 11.44
CA ALA A 356 2.41 -17.44 10.62
C ALA A 356 3.12 -18.73 11.02
N ALA A 357 3.21 -19.04 12.31
CA ALA A 357 3.77 -20.29 12.80
C ALA A 357 2.89 -21.49 12.45
N ALA A 358 1.56 -21.33 12.42
CA ALA A 358 0.62 -22.35 12.02
C ALA A 358 0.72 -22.71 10.53
N VAL A 359 0.93 -21.72 9.66
CA VAL A 359 0.98 -21.90 8.20
C VAL A 359 2.38 -22.30 7.71
N ALA A 360 3.43 -21.74 8.31
CA ALA A 360 4.81 -21.82 7.78
C ALA A 360 5.87 -22.12 8.85
N GLY A 361 5.46 -22.37 10.09
CA GLY A 361 6.36 -22.70 11.19
C GLY A 361 6.63 -24.19 11.33
N GLN A 362 7.44 -24.53 12.32
CA GLN A 362 7.81 -25.88 12.72
C GLN A 362 7.87 -25.95 14.24
N ILE A 363 7.45 -27.06 14.83
CA ILE A 363 7.60 -27.30 16.27
C ILE A 363 8.93 -28.02 16.49
N VAL A 364 9.83 -27.38 17.24
CA VAL A 364 11.15 -27.92 17.61
C VAL A 364 11.12 -28.12 19.12
N GLU A 365 11.25 -29.37 19.58
CA GLU A 365 11.24 -29.72 21.01
C GLU A 365 10.02 -29.16 21.78
N GLY A 366 8.84 -29.19 21.13
CA GLY A 366 7.59 -28.67 21.73
C GLY A 366 7.47 -27.13 21.69
N ILE A 367 8.43 -26.41 21.10
CA ILE A 367 8.39 -24.95 20.94
C ILE A 367 8.09 -24.62 19.48
N PRO A 368 7.01 -23.89 19.17
CA PRO A 368 6.76 -23.43 17.81
C PRO A 368 7.81 -22.40 17.37
N THR A 369 8.38 -22.61 16.19
CA THR A 369 9.38 -21.73 15.59
C THR A 369 8.92 -21.28 14.21
N VAL A 370 9.16 -20.02 13.85
CA VAL A 370 8.73 -19.46 12.57
C VAL A 370 9.74 -18.47 12.02
N GLY A 371 10.09 -18.63 10.75
CA GLY A 371 10.83 -17.63 9.98
C GLY A 371 9.85 -16.70 9.27
N VAL A 372 9.74 -15.44 9.70
CA VAL A 372 8.70 -14.54 9.15
C VAL A 372 9.17 -13.11 9.01
N GLY A 373 8.89 -12.50 7.86
CA GLY A 373 9.16 -11.09 7.61
C GLY A 373 8.02 -10.18 8.05
N GLY A 374 8.33 -8.96 8.51
CA GLY A 374 7.30 -8.02 8.93
C GLY A 374 6.30 -7.59 7.84
N ARG A 375 6.65 -7.72 6.55
CA ARG A 375 5.73 -7.48 5.42
C ARG A 375 4.59 -8.51 5.36
N SER A 376 4.88 -9.80 5.53
CA SER A 376 3.84 -10.84 5.56
C SER A 376 3.02 -10.74 6.84
N LEU A 377 3.67 -10.46 7.98
CA LEU A 377 2.95 -10.21 9.23
C LEU A 377 2.04 -8.99 9.14
N SER A 378 2.40 -7.93 8.42
CA SER A 378 1.51 -6.77 8.19
C SER A 378 0.19 -7.16 7.56
N ILE A 379 0.19 -8.10 6.61
CA ILE A 379 -1.03 -8.61 5.99
C ILE A 379 -1.82 -9.47 6.97
N ALA A 380 -1.15 -10.42 7.64
CA ALA A 380 -1.76 -11.32 8.63
C ALA A 380 -2.28 -10.59 9.88
N ALA A 381 -1.71 -9.43 10.21
CA ALA A 381 -2.12 -8.51 11.26
C ALA A 381 -3.25 -7.56 10.79
N GLY A 382 -4.08 -8.00 9.83
CA GLY A 382 -5.21 -7.24 9.31
C GLY A 382 -4.84 -5.93 8.62
N MET A 383 -3.73 -5.90 7.88
CA MET A 383 -3.22 -4.69 7.19
C MET A 383 -2.61 -3.63 8.12
N LEU A 384 -2.20 -4.00 9.33
CA LEU A 384 -1.40 -3.13 10.21
C LEU A 384 -0.16 -2.59 9.47
N PRO A 385 0.24 -1.31 9.62
CA PRO A 385 1.40 -0.77 8.92
C PRO A 385 2.68 -1.57 9.20
N GLU A 386 3.54 -1.78 8.19
CA GLU A 386 4.76 -2.58 8.33
C GLU A 386 5.69 -2.02 9.40
N SER A 387 5.82 -0.69 9.47
CA SER A 387 6.60 -0.03 10.52
C SER A 387 6.08 -0.33 11.92
N THR A 388 4.76 -0.42 12.09
CA THR A 388 4.15 -0.75 13.38
C THR A 388 4.44 -2.20 13.75
N VAL A 389 4.34 -3.12 12.79
CA VAL A 389 4.73 -4.53 13.01
C VAL A 389 6.20 -4.61 13.44
N TRP A 390 7.10 -3.94 12.74
CA TRP A 390 8.53 -3.94 13.09
C TRP A 390 8.78 -3.39 14.49
N SER A 391 8.17 -2.25 14.85
CA SER A 391 8.32 -1.68 16.19
C SER A 391 7.75 -2.58 17.29
N VAL A 392 6.67 -3.32 17.02
CA VAL A 392 6.11 -4.29 17.98
C VAL A 392 7.04 -5.49 18.14
N LEU A 393 7.53 -6.07 17.04
CA LEU A 393 8.47 -7.21 17.07
C LEU A 393 9.76 -6.84 17.80
N GLU A 394 10.32 -5.67 17.49
CA GLU A 394 11.52 -5.13 18.13
C GLU A 394 11.34 -5.00 19.65
N ARG A 395 10.18 -4.52 20.10
CA ARG A 395 9.92 -4.43 21.52
C ARG A 395 9.70 -5.80 22.16
N LEU A 396 8.94 -6.68 21.51
CA LEU A 396 8.68 -8.03 22.02
C LEU A 396 10.00 -8.78 22.22
N ARG A 397 10.97 -8.70 21.29
CA ARG A 397 12.27 -9.38 21.45
C ARG A 397 13.17 -8.78 22.55
N GLU A 398 12.92 -7.53 22.97
CA GLU A 398 13.76 -6.80 23.92
C GLU A 398 13.22 -6.85 25.36
N MET A 399 11.94 -7.20 25.56
CA MET A 399 11.34 -7.28 26.89
C MET A 399 11.60 -8.61 27.57
N GLU A 400 11.99 -8.56 28.85
CA GLU A 400 12.12 -9.75 29.67
C GLU A 400 10.76 -10.45 29.85
N GLY A 401 10.76 -11.79 29.79
CA GLY A 401 9.54 -12.59 29.97
C GLY A 401 8.59 -12.58 28.77
N SER A 402 8.99 -11.93 27.67
CA SER A 402 8.25 -11.91 26.42
C SER A 402 7.99 -13.33 25.88
N PRO A 403 6.79 -13.59 25.30
CA PRO A 403 6.47 -14.85 24.64
C PRO A 403 7.22 -15.07 23.31
N LEU A 404 8.13 -14.15 22.94
CA LEU A 404 8.81 -14.15 21.66
C LEU A 404 10.33 -14.03 21.85
N LEU A 405 11.07 -15.04 21.37
CA LEU A 405 12.54 -15.01 21.33
C LEU A 405 13.04 -14.97 19.88
N LEU A 406 13.99 -14.08 19.61
CA LEU A 406 14.70 -14.07 18.33
C LEU A 406 15.81 -15.13 18.37
N ILE A 407 15.64 -16.20 17.60
CA ILE A 407 16.62 -17.31 17.55
C ILE A 407 17.62 -17.15 16.42
N GLU A 408 17.24 -16.47 15.34
CA GLU A 408 18.15 -16.20 14.22
C GLU A 408 17.81 -14.83 13.62
N ARG A 409 18.83 -13.99 13.43
CA ARG A 409 18.67 -12.71 12.72
C ARG A 409 18.59 -12.98 11.22
N GLY A 410 17.64 -12.33 10.57
CA GLY A 410 17.48 -12.40 9.13
C GLY A 410 18.70 -11.83 8.39
N VAL A 411 19.20 -12.59 7.42
CA VAL A 411 20.32 -12.20 6.56
C VAL A 411 19.98 -12.49 5.10
N GLY A 412 20.26 -11.53 4.22
CA GLY A 412 20.03 -11.66 2.79
C GLY A 412 18.55 -11.90 2.45
N GLN A 413 18.22 -13.11 2.02
CA GLN A 413 16.85 -13.51 1.70
C GLN A 413 16.10 -14.13 2.89
N ASN A 414 16.82 -14.51 3.94
CA ASN A 414 16.25 -15.20 5.10
C ASN A 414 15.60 -14.18 6.04
N PRO A 415 14.36 -14.40 6.48
CA PRO A 415 13.72 -13.55 7.48
C PRO A 415 14.31 -13.81 8.87
N ASP A 416 14.00 -12.92 9.82
CA ASP A 416 14.19 -13.22 11.24
C ASP A 416 13.41 -14.50 11.60
N ARG A 417 14.04 -15.37 12.38
CA ARG A 417 13.42 -16.59 12.91
C ARG A 417 13.16 -16.42 14.39
N TYR A 418 11.93 -16.71 14.78
CA TYR A 418 11.44 -16.54 16.14
C TYR A 418 11.03 -17.87 16.74
N ALA A 419 11.31 -18.04 18.03
CA ALA A 419 10.72 -19.08 18.88
C ALA A 419 9.58 -18.47 19.69
N LEU A 420 8.44 -19.15 19.66
CA LEU A 420 7.22 -18.79 20.37
C LEU A 420 7.25 -19.49 21.73
N VAL A 421 7.83 -18.83 22.73
CA VAL A 421 8.09 -19.45 24.03
C VAL A 421 6.94 -19.26 25.01
N PRO A 422 6.69 -20.25 25.91
CA PRO A 422 5.76 -20.08 27.01
C PRO A 422 6.21 -18.95 27.95
N THR A 423 5.26 -18.17 28.45
CA THR A 423 5.55 -17.10 29.42
C THR A 423 5.76 -17.67 30.83
N LYS A 424 6.55 -17.01 31.69
CA LYS A 424 6.86 -17.47 33.06
C LYS A 424 5.59 -17.81 33.90
N GLY A 425 4.47 -17.13 33.68
CA GLY A 425 3.20 -17.43 34.35
C GLY A 425 2.51 -18.72 33.90
N ALA A 426 2.77 -19.17 32.67
CA ALA A 426 2.19 -20.38 32.08
C ALA A 426 2.81 -21.68 32.63
N GLN A 427 4.05 -21.61 33.13
CA GLN A 427 4.74 -22.76 33.72
C GLN A 427 4.16 -23.15 35.09
N ASN A 428 3.45 -22.24 35.76
CA ASN A 428 2.97 -22.41 37.12
C ASN A 428 1.50 -22.84 37.22
N ASP A 429 0.78 -22.98 36.10
CA ASP A 429 -0.64 -23.33 36.11
C ASP A 429 -0.94 -24.49 35.12
N PRO A 430 -0.56 -25.74 35.46
CA PRO A 430 -0.76 -26.90 34.59
C PRO A 430 -2.25 -27.26 34.42
N GLU A 431 -3.13 -26.82 35.32
CA GLU A 431 -4.55 -27.24 35.38
C GLU A 431 -5.46 -26.51 34.38
N GLN A 432 -5.04 -25.38 33.79
CA GLN A 432 -5.81 -24.70 32.74
C GLN A 432 -5.79 -25.45 31.39
N HIS A 433 -5.03 -26.56 31.28
CA HIS A 433 -4.91 -27.36 30.07
C HIS A 433 -6.15 -28.24 29.76
N GLN A 434 -7.17 -28.31 30.63
CA GLN A 434 -8.29 -29.25 30.45
C GLN A 434 -9.71 -28.65 30.62
N GLY A 435 -9.87 -27.34 30.79
CA GLY A 435 -11.15 -26.75 31.23
C GLY A 435 -11.73 -25.67 30.32
N GLY A 436 -11.98 -25.95 29.05
CA GLY A 436 -12.73 -25.03 28.20
C GLY A 436 -13.13 -25.65 26.87
N SER A 437 -14.41 -26.05 26.76
CA SER A 437 -15.04 -26.53 25.52
C SER A 437 -15.27 -25.42 24.49
N ALA A 438 -14.34 -24.49 24.33
CA ALA A 438 -14.31 -23.58 23.18
C ALA A 438 -13.69 -24.37 22.02
N GLY A 439 -14.54 -24.77 21.07
CA GLY A 439 -14.27 -25.79 20.05
C GLY A 439 -13.00 -25.60 19.22
N GLU A 440 -12.67 -26.66 18.48
CA GLU A 440 -11.57 -26.90 17.53
C GLU A 440 -11.29 -25.76 16.52
N SER A 441 -11.07 -24.54 17.00
CA SER A 441 -10.97 -23.35 16.17
C SER A 441 -9.51 -23.17 15.77
N GLU A 442 -9.27 -23.16 14.46
CA GLU A 442 -7.96 -22.91 13.88
C GLU A 442 -7.40 -21.54 14.31
N VAL A 443 -6.09 -21.42 14.43
CA VAL A 443 -5.47 -20.11 14.64
C VAL A 443 -5.60 -19.30 13.35
N GLU A 444 -6.53 -18.33 13.33
CA GLU A 444 -6.79 -17.49 12.15
C GLU A 444 -5.97 -16.20 12.12
N SER A 445 -5.71 -15.71 10.90
CA SER A 445 -5.17 -14.37 10.68
C SER A 445 -6.18 -13.29 11.08
N VAL A 446 -5.70 -12.08 11.36
CA VAL A 446 -6.58 -10.96 11.69
C VAL A 446 -7.26 -10.40 10.45
N HIS A 447 -8.59 -10.30 10.49
CA HIS A 447 -9.38 -9.80 9.37
C HIS A 447 -9.03 -8.34 8.98
N PRO A 448 -8.88 -8.01 7.69
CA PRO A 448 -8.51 -6.65 7.25
C PRO A 448 -9.51 -5.55 7.64
N ALA A 449 -10.80 -5.87 7.84
CA ALA A 449 -11.84 -4.91 8.25
C ALA A 449 -11.48 -4.11 9.51
N TRP A 450 -10.71 -4.72 10.40
CA TRP A 450 -10.23 -4.09 11.62
C TRP A 450 -9.22 -2.94 11.38
N SER A 451 -8.61 -2.85 10.19
CA SER A 451 -7.83 -1.65 9.81
C SER A 451 -8.69 -0.40 9.62
N VAL A 452 -9.99 -0.58 9.36
CA VAL A 452 -10.98 0.49 9.22
C VAL A 452 -11.69 0.75 10.55
N LEU A 453 -12.17 -0.31 11.20
CA LEU A 453 -12.94 -0.22 12.44
C LEU A 453 -12.07 0.10 13.66
N GLY A 454 -10.85 -0.43 13.68
CA GLY A 454 -9.88 -0.28 14.75
C GLY A 454 -9.64 -1.55 15.57
N TRP A 455 -8.43 -1.62 16.14
CA TRP A 455 -7.94 -2.79 16.87
C TRP A 455 -8.51 -2.93 18.29
N ARG A 456 -8.95 -1.83 18.91
CA ARG A 456 -9.65 -1.87 20.20
C ARG A 456 -11.04 -2.51 20.04
N GLN A 457 -11.73 -2.20 18.93
CA GLN A 457 -13.04 -2.73 18.59
C GLN A 457 -12.97 -4.25 18.36
N LYS A 458 -11.89 -4.73 17.72
CA LYS A 458 -11.62 -6.16 17.58
C LYS A 458 -11.68 -6.90 18.91
N MET A 459 -11.04 -6.39 19.96
CA MET A 459 -11.00 -7.08 21.25
C MET A 459 -12.40 -7.23 21.86
N LEU A 460 -13.25 -6.19 21.78
CA LEU A 460 -14.63 -6.28 22.26
C LEU A 460 -15.42 -7.31 21.47
N TYR A 461 -15.30 -7.28 20.14
CA TYR A 461 -15.99 -8.23 19.27
C TYR A 461 -15.55 -9.67 19.54
N ASP A 462 -14.24 -9.92 19.61
CA ASP A 462 -13.70 -11.26 19.88
C ASP A 462 -14.15 -11.79 21.25
N THR A 463 -14.18 -10.93 22.29
CA THR A 463 -14.64 -11.34 23.62
C THR A 463 -16.12 -11.74 23.61
N VAL A 464 -16.98 -11.02 22.88
CA VAL A 464 -18.39 -11.39 22.70
C VAL A 464 -18.51 -12.66 21.84
N ALA A 465 -17.71 -12.79 20.78
CA ALA A 465 -17.76 -13.94 19.87
C ALA A 465 -17.25 -15.25 20.52
N ALA A 466 -16.30 -15.15 21.45
CA ALA A 466 -15.71 -16.30 22.13
C ALA A 466 -16.51 -16.78 23.35
N THR A 467 -17.48 -16.00 23.83
CA THR A 467 -18.19 -16.25 25.09
C THR A 467 -19.64 -16.63 24.81
N GLU A 468 -20.10 -17.77 25.33
CA GLU A 468 -21.51 -18.19 25.20
C GLU A 468 -22.44 -17.45 26.19
N THR A 469 -21.90 -16.94 27.30
CA THR A 469 -22.66 -16.20 28.30
C THR A 469 -22.89 -14.74 27.86
N PRO A 470 -24.15 -14.27 27.80
CA PRO A 470 -24.45 -12.87 27.53
C PRO A 470 -23.81 -11.94 28.57
N MET A 471 -23.20 -10.86 28.11
CA MET A 471 -22.55 -9.85 28.96
C MET A 471 -23.24 -8.50 28.79
N THR A 472 -23.40 -7.77 29.89
CA THR A 472 -23.68 -6.34 29.85
C THR A 472 -22.47 -5.57 29.29
N ALA A 473 -22.69 -4.31 28.89
CA ALA A 473 -21.58 -3.47 28.42
C ALA A 473 -20.47 -3.30 29.48
N GLU A 474 -20.83 -3.23 30.76
CA GLU A 474 -19.86 -3.03 31.85
C GLU A 474 -19.05 -4.29 32.14
N GLU A 475 -19.68 -5.46 32.10
CA GLU A 475 -18.98 -6.76 32.19
C GLU A 475 -18.04 -6.96 31.01
N LEU A 476 -18.48 -6.64 29.79
CA LEU A 476 -17.64 -6.70 28.61
C LEU A 476 -16.40 -5.79 28.73
N PHE A 477 -16.58 -4.56 29.22
CA PHE A 477 -15.46 -3.63 29.40
C PHE A 477 -14.47 -4.12 30.46
N THR A 478 -14.99 -4.76 31.51
CA THR A 478 -14.18 -5.37 32.57
C THR A 478 -13.41 -6.57 32.01
N ALA A 479 -14.05 -7.45 31.25
CA ALA A 479 -13.42 -8.63 30.63
C ALA A 479 -12.29 -8.24 29.66
N VAL A 480 -12.49 -7.18 28.86
CA VAL A 480 -11.45 -6.68 27.94
C VAL A 480 -10.38 -5.84 28.67
N ALA A 481 -10.64 -5.44 29.91
CA ALA A 481 -9.87 -4.45 30.65
C ALA A 481 -9.71 -3.14 29.85
N ILE A 482 -10.85 -2.56 29.42
CA ILE A 482 -10.93 -1.28 28.74
C ILE A 482 -11.67 -0.26 29.61
N GLY A 483 -11.16 0.98 29.65
CA GLY A 483 -11.81 2.06 30.40
C GLY A 483 -13.21 2.38 29.86
N ARG A 484 -14.16 2.66 30.77
CA ARG A 484 -15.58 2.88 30.47
C ARG A 484 -15.85 3.79 29.27
N THR A 485 -15.25 4.98 29.23
CA THR A 485 -15.45 5.94 28.12
C THR A 485 -15.00 5.35 26.78
N SER A 486 -13.79 4.81 26.72
CA SER A 486 -13.24 4.17 25.53
C SER A 486 -14.03 2.93 25.11
N GLY A 487 -14.56 2.18 26.07
CA GLY A 487 -15.42 1.02 25.85
C GLY A 487 -16.73 1.41 25.18
N TYR A 488 -17.42 2.45 25.68
CA TYR A 488 -18.66 2.93 25.07
C TYR A 488 -18.45 3.50 23.67
N GLU A 489 -17.35 4.21 23.42
CA GLU A 489 -16.99 4.65 22.06
C GLU A 489 -16.81 3.45 21.12
N ALA A 490 -16.00 2.46 21.52
CA ALA A 490 -15.72 1.28 20.71
C ALA A 490 -16.99 0.45 20.47
N LEU A 491 -17.85 0.29 21.49
CA LEU A 491 -19.14 -0.38 21.36
C LEU A 491 -20.08 0.39 20.43
N GLY A 492 -20.09 1.72 20.50
CA GLY A 492 -20.83 2.59 19.58
C GLY A 492 -20.42 2.35 18.13
N ASP A 493 -19.11 2.37 17.86
CA ASP A 493 -18.55 2.11 16.52
C ASP A 493 -18.97 0.72 15.98
N LEU A 494 -18.89 -0.32 16.82
CA LEU A 494 -19.27 -1.70 16.47
C LEU A 494 -20.77 -1.84 16.20
N ARG A 495 -21.61 -1.12 16.94
CA ARG A 495 -23.06 -1.06 16.72
C ARG A 495 -23.43 -0.36 15.43
N VAL A 496 -22.76 0.76 15.12
CA VAL A 496 -22.94 1.46 13.84
C VAL A 496 -22.50 0.58 12.66
N ALA A 497 -21.44 -0.21 12.84
CA ALA A 497 -20.99 -1.19 11.85
C ALA A 497 -21.92 -2.41 11.71
N GLY A 498 -22.86 -2.60 12.65
CA GLY A 498 -23.79 -3.74 12.69
C GLY A 498 -23.17 -5.06 13.17
N LEU A 499 -21.94 -5.02 13.70
CA LEU A 499 -21.21 -6.20 14.20
C LEU A 499 -21.65 -6.61 15.60
N LEU A 500 -22.05 -5.66 16.43
CA LEU A 500 -22.65 -5.90 17.74
C LEU A 500 -23.99 -5.19 17.84
N VAL A 501 -24.90 -5.75 18.62
CA VAL A 501 -26.19 -5.14 18.94
C VAL A 501 -26.43 -5.19 20.45
N LEU A 502 -27.37 -4.36 20.93
CA LEU A 502 -27.88 -4.46 22.29
C LEU A 502 -29.24 -5.14 22.23
N ASP A 503 -29.34 -6.30 22.85
CA ASP A 503 -30.61 -6.97 23.11
C ASP A 503 -30.99 -6.74 24.57
N GLY A 504 -31.89 -5.79 24.82
CA GLY A 504 -32.14 -5.27 26.16
C GLY A 504 -30.87 -4.64 26.76
N ALA A 505 -30.33 -5.26 27.81
CA ALA A 505 -29.13 -4.80 28.53
C ALA A 505 -27.84 -5.54 28.15
N VAL A 506 -27.93 -6.61 27.34
CA VAL A 506 -26.79 -7.45 26.98
C VAL A 506 -26.31 -7.16 25.56
N VAL A 507 -25.00 -7.33 25.37
CA VAL A 507 -24.32 -7.16 24.08
C VAL A 507 -24.28 -8.50 23.38
N THR A 508 -24.75 -8.55 22.14
CA THR A 508 -24.77 -9.76 21.30
C THR A 508 -24.20 -9.49 19.91
N ILE A 509 -23.85 -10.55 19.18
CA ILE A 509 -23.37 -10.46 17.79
C ILE A 509 -24.51 -9.96 16.88
N GLY A 510 -24.20 -8.98 16.04
CA GLY A 510 -25.13 -8.41 15.07
C GLY A 510 -25.20 -9.21 13.77
N ALA A 511 -26.02 -8.74 12.83
CA ALA A 511 -26.27 -9.43 11.55
C ALA A 511 -25.22 -9.14 10.46
N ALA A 512 -24.35 -8.14 10.65
CA ALA A 512 -23.34 -7.81 9.65
C ALA A 512 -22.10 -8.71 9.76
N ASP A 513 -21.51 -9.05 8.61
CA ASP A 513 -20.24 -9.80 8.56
C ASP A 513 -19.04 -8.85 8.36
N LEU A 514 -17.87 -9.23 8.87
CA LEU A 514 -16.60 -8.55 8.59
C LEU A 514 -16.27 -8.54 7.09
N ASP A 515 -16.68 -9.55 6.34
CA ASP A 515 -16.56 -9.61 4.88
C ASP A 515 -17.38 -8.52 4.19
N ASP A 516 -18.59 -8.21 4.69
CA ASP A 516 -19.45 -7.15 4.13
C ASP A 516 -18.78 -5.79 4.30
N ILE A 517 -18.18 -5.57 5.47
CA ILE A 517 -17.39 -4.37 5.77
C ILE A 517 -16.16 -4.34 4.86
N GLY A 518 -15.47 -5.47 4.71
CA GLY A 518 -14.34 -5.61 3.78
C GLY A 518 -14.69 -5.21 2.35
N HIS A 519 -15.82 -5.68 1.84
CA HIS A 519 -16.31 -5.35 0.51
C HIS A 519 -16.67 -3.87 0.38
N ARG A 520 -17.46 -3.32 1.32
CA ARG A 520 -17.89 -1.91 1.29
C ARG A 520 -16.72 -0.93 1.29
N HIS A 521 -15.62 -1.30 1.93
CA HIS A 521 -14.41 -0.49 2.01
C HIS A 521 -13.31 -0.88 1.00
N GLY A 522 -13.58 -1.82 0.07
CA GLY A 522 -12.62 -2.22 -0.97
C GLY A 522 -11.35 -2.88 -0.43
N LEU A 523 -11.43 -3.54 0.73
CA LEU A 523 -10.24 -4.06 1.43
C LEU A 523 -9.62 -5.26 0.71
N THR A 524 -10.39 -6.05 -0.01
CA THR A 524 -9.87 -7.13 -0.86
C THR A 524 -8.86 -6.60 -1.88
N ALA A 525 -9.22 -5.53 -2.60
CA ALA A 525 -8.34 -4.86 -3.55
C ALA A 525 -7.12 -4.25 -2.85
N ALA A 526 -7.30 -3.66 -1.67
CA ALA A 526 -6.20 -3.08 -0.89
C ALA A 526 -5.19 -4.14 -0.42
N VAL A 527 -5.66 -5.30 0.06
CA VAL A 527 -4.83 -6.44 0.45
C VAL A 527 -4.06 -6.97 -0.75
N ARG A 528 -4.74 -7.19 -1.88
CA ARG A 528 -4.11 -7.65 -3.13
C ARG A 528 -3.03 -6.68 -3.61
N ALA A 529 -3.32 -5.38 -3.65
CA ALA A 529 -2.35 -4.36 -4.03
C ALA A 529 -1.11 -4.36 -3.13
N ARG A 530 -1.30 -4.57 -1.81
CA ARG A 530 -0.18 -4.69 -0.87
C ARG A 530 0.63 -5.97 -1.11
N ILE A 531 -0.01 -7.11 -1.37
CA ILE A 531 0.67 -8.36 -1.73
C ILE A 531 1.51 -8.20 -2.99
N VAL A 532 0.94 -7.61 -4.05
CA VAL A 532 1.63 -7.35 -5.33
C VAL A 532 2.84 -6.46 -5.10
N ARG A 533 2.68 -5.36 -4.35
CA ARG A 533 3.80 -4.47 -3.98
C ARG A 533 4.89 -5.23 -3.21
N HIS A 534 4.52 -6.01 -2.20
CA HIS A 534 5.52 -6.77 -1.42
C HIS A 534 6.25 -7.83 -2.25
N ARG A 535 5.58 -8.43 -3.24
CA ARG A 535 6.24 -9.35 -4.19
C ARG A 535 7.23 -8.61 -5.07
N ALA A 536 6.83 -7.48 -5.64
CA ALA A 536 7.71 -6.61 -6.42
C ALA A 536 8.93 -6.14 -5.63
N GLU A 537 8.72 -5.62 -4.41
CA GLU A 537 9.82 -5.21 -3.50
C GLU A 537 10.79 -6.36 -3.20
N ARG A 538 10.30 -7.60 -3.05
CA ARG A 538 11.15 -8.78 -2.83
C ARG A 538 11.98 -9.14 -4.07
N ILE A 539 11.42 -9.02 -5.27
CA ILE A 539 12.15 -9.27 -6.52
C ILE A 539 13.31 -8.27 -6.63
N VAL A 540 13.02 -6.98 -6.50
CA VAL A 540 14.05 -5.93 -6.54
C VAL A 540 15.13 -6.14 -5.47
N TRP A 541 14.74 -6.54 -4.26
CA TRP A 541 15.70 -6.85 -3.20
C TRP A 541 16.60 -8.03 -3.56
N ARG A 542 16.06 -9.09 -4.15
CA ARG A 542 16.84 -10.25 -4.59
C ARG A 542 17.80 -9.91 -5.72
N GLU A 543 17.35 -9.14 -6.70
CA GLU A 543 18.19 -8.64 -7.80
C GLU A 543 19.34 -7.79 -7.26
N TRP A 544 19.05 -6.92 -6.29
CA TRP A 544 20.07 -6.12 -5.61
C TRP A 544 21.09 -6.97 -4.85
N LEU A 545 20.64 -8.01 -4.13
CA LEU A 545 21.53 -8.95 -3.43
C LEU A 545 22.42 -9.71 -4.40
N ALA A 546 21.85 -10.23 -5.50
CA ALA A 546 22.58 -10.98 -6.52
C ALA A 546 23.67 -10.10 -7.16
N ALA A 547 23.33 -8.89 -7.59
CA ALA A 547 24.30 -7.95 -8.18
C ALA A 547 25.47 -7.62 -7.22
N ARG A 548 25.21 -7.61 -5.91
CA ARG A 548 26.24 -7.35 -4.89
C ARG A 548 27.10 -8.57 -4.60
N GLU A 549 26.55 -9.77 -4.72
CA GLU A 549 27.31 -11.01 -4.60
C GLU A 549 28.20 -11.20 -5.82
N ASP A 550 27.67 -10.98 -7.04
CA ASP A 550 28.45 -11.00 -8.29
C ASP A 550 29.62 -9.99 -8.24
N ALA A 551 29.40 -8.81 -7.65
CA ALA A 551 30.45 -7.81 -7.47
C ALA A 551 31.52 -8.18 -6.42
N ARG A 552 31.24 -9.15 -5.54
CA ARG A 552 32.19 -9.66 -4.54
C ARG A 552 32.95 -10.89 -5.04
N THR A 553 32.37 -11.64 -5.97
CA THR A 553 33.06 -12.74 -6.64
C THR A 553 34.16 -12.15 -7.53
N PRO A 554 35.45 -12.41 -7.27
CA PRO A 554 36.49 -11.97 -8.19
C PRO A 554 36.23 -12.61 -9.57
N PRO A 555 36.50 -11.90 -10.67
CA PRO A 555 36.43 -12.52 -11.99
C PRO A 555 37.33 -13.75 -12.02
N ASP A 556 36.89 -14.82 -12.69
CA ASP A 556 37.74 -15.99 -12.90
C ASP A 556 39.11 -15.52 -13.40
N PRO A 557 40.21 -16.00 -12.78
CA PRO A 557 41.54 -15.64 -13.27
C PRO A 557 41.59 -16.04 -14.74
N ALA A 558 42.04 -15.12 -15.59
CA ALA A 558 42.16 -15.39 -17.01
C ALA A 558 42.97 -16.69 -17.17
N LEU A 559 42.39 -17.71 -17.80
CA LEU A 559 43.06 -18.99 -18.07
C LEU A 559 44.38 -18.79 -18.86
N SER A 560 44.57 -17.62 -19.49
CA SER A 560 45.83 -17.18 -20.12
C SER A 560 46.98 -16.94 -19.14
N LEU A 561 46.74 -16.86 -17.82
CA LEU A 561 47.79 -16.75 -16.80
C LEU A 561 48.35 -18.13 -16.38
N PHE A 562 47.69 -19.21 -16.78
CA PHE A 562 48.12 -20.60 -16.51
C PHE A 562 48.52 -21.36 -17.76
N THR A 563 48.46 -20.74 -18.95
CA THR A 563 49.14 -21.26 -20.14
C THR A 563 50.63 -21.00 -19.97
N VAL A 564 51.38 -22.02 -19.55
CA VAL A 564 52.82 -22.05 -19.76
C VAL A 564 53.01 -21.97 -21.27
N ASP A 565 53.64 -20.90 -21.73
CA ASP A 565 54.06 -20.78 -23.12
C ASP A 565 55.18 -21.82 -23.33
N ASP A 566 54.91 -22.89 -24.08
CA ASP A 566 55.92 -23.89 -24.47
C ASP A 566 57.03 -23.27 -25.36
N ALA A 567 56.95 -21.98 -25.66
CA ALA A 567 57.96 -21.19 -26.36
C ALA A 567 59.08 -20.74 -25.40
N GLY A 568 59.85 -21.69 -24.87
CA GLY A 568 60.99 -21.36 -24.02
C GLY A 568 61.83 -22.52 -23.50
N PHE A 569 61.44 -23.78 -23.75
CA PHE A 569 62.40 -24.88 -23.65
C PHE A 569 63.30 -24.83 -24.89
N GLU A 570 64.41 -24.09 -24.77
CA GLU A 570 65.59 -24.36 -25.59
C GLU A 570 65.83 -25.87 -25.53
N ARG A 571 65.63 -26.53 -26.67
CA ARG A 571 66.04 -27.92 -26.88
C ARG A 571 67.53 -27.94 -26.56
N PHE A 572 67.90 -28.49 -25.41
CA PHE A 572 69.30 -28.75 -25.09
C PHE A 572 69.92 -29.44 -26.30
N ASP A 573 70.97 -28.84 -26.85
CA ASP A 573 71.67 -29.33 -28.04
C ASP A 573 72.04 -30.80 -27.79
N GLU A 574 71.61 -31.71 -28.66
CA GLU A 574 71.88 -33.15 -28.49
C GLU A 574 73.39 -33.42 -28.43
N ASP A 575 74.19 -32.55 -29.04
CA ASP A 575 75.65 -32.57 -28.98
C ASP A 575 76.18 -32.23 -27.56
N TYR A 576 75.55 -31.32 -26.82
CA TYR A 576 75.92 -31.01 -25.43
C TYR A 576 75.59 -32.17 -24.48
N LEU A 577 74.44 -32.83 -24.67
CA LEU A 577 74.06 -34.01 -23.90
C LEU A 577 74.97 -35.20 -24.23
N ALA A 578 75.41 -35.36 -25.47
CA ALA A 578 76.37 -36.39 -25.87
C ALA A 578 77.77 -36.13 -25.26
N ASP A 579 78.25 -34.89 -25.26
CA ASP A 579 79.58 -34.53 -24.74
C ASP A 579 79.67 -34.69 -23.20
N VAL A 580 78.58 -34.36 -22.47
CA VAL A 580 78.48 -34.56 -21.01
C VAL A 580 78.34 -36.05 -20.63
N LEU A 581 77.75 -36.87 -21.49
CA LEU A 581 77.61 -38.31 -21.26
C LEU A 581 78.88 -39.10 -21.63
N ASP A 582 79.69 -38.63 -22.59
CA ASP A 582 80.89 -39.34 -23.06
C ASP A 582 82.16 -38.96 -22.27
N THR A 583 82.22 -37.76 -21.68
CA THR A 583 83.39 -37.31 -20.88
C THR A 583 83.24 -37.46 -19.37
N GLY A 584 82.03 -37.75 -18.87
CA GLY A 584 81.74 -37.79 -17.43
C GLY A 584 81.89 -36.40 -16.76
N PRO A 585 81.20 -36.11 -15.65
CA PRO A 585 81.27 -34.79 -15.04
C PRO A 585 82.72 -34.50 -14.59
N PRO A 586 83.29 -33.33 -14.97
CA PRO A 586 84.66 -32.96 -14.60
C PRO A 586 84.80 -32.80 -13.09
N ASP A 587 85.92 -33.28 -12.53
CA ASP A 587 86.27 -33.11 -11.12
C ASP A 587 86.39 -31.62 -10.77
N HIS A 588 85.42 -31.08 -10.02
CA HIS A 588 85.62 -30.24 -8.83
C HIS A 588 84.31 -29.95 -8.09
#